data_AF-A0A7C1A548-F1
#
_entry.id   AF-A0A7C1A548-F1
#
_cell.length_a   1.000
_cell.length_b   1.000
_cell.length_c   1.000
_cell.angle_alpha   90.00
_cell.angle_beta   90.00
_cell.angle_gamma   90.00
#
_symmetry.space_group_name_H-M   'P 1'
#
loop_
_entity.id
_entity.type
_entity.pdbx_description
1 polymer ?
#
loop_
_entity_poly.entity_id
_entity_poly.type
_entity_poly.pdbx_seq_one_letter_code
_entity_poly.pdbx_strand_id
1 'polypeptide(L)' 'MKKLSHLDKKGRACMVDVSKKTSTAREAIAMGTVHMKKQTLSLITNK' A
#
# COMPACT_ATOMS: atom_id res chain seq x y z
N MET A 1 -17.25 0.41 16.49
CA MET A 1 -16.18 0.01 15.54
C MET A 1 -16.61 0.35 14.13
N LYS A 2 -15.72 0.92 13.29
CA LYS A 2 -16.03 1.29 11.90
C LYS A 2 -16.04 0.03 11.03
N LYS A 3 -17.04 -0.11 10.14
CA LYS A 3 -17.14 -1.27 9.24
C LYS A 3 -15.97 -1.29 8.26
N LEU A 4 -15.29 -2.43 8.13
CA LEU A 4 -14.23 -2.64 7.14
C LEU A 4 -14.85 -2.77 5.74
N SER A 5 -14.25 -2.12 4.74
CA SER A 5 -14.79 -2.12 3.37
C SER A 5 -14.31 -3.31 2.54
N HIS A 6 -13.12 -3.82 2.79
CA HIS A 6 -12.50 -4.91 2.01
C HIS A 6 -12.75 -6.31 2.59
N LEU A 7 -13.64 -6.45 3.58
CA LEU A 7 -14.03 -7.72 4.17
C LEU A 7 -15.55 -7.92 4.07
N ASP A 8 -15.97 -9.14 3.74
CA ASP A 8 -17.38 -9.53 3.74
C ASP A 8 -17.91 -9.82 5.15
N LYS A 9 -19.20 -10.18 5.26
CA LYS A 9 -19.85 -10.49 6.55
C LYS A 9 -19.26 -11.71 7.27
N LYS A 10 -18.53 -12.58 6.56
CA LYS A 10 -17.86 -13.76 7.11
C LYS A 10 -16.37 -13.49 7.38
N GLY A 11 -15.90 -12.24 7.21
CA GLY A 11 -14.50 -11.86 7.40
C GLY A 11 -13.58 -12.24 6.24
N ARG A 12 -14.11 -12.66 5.09
CA ARG A 12 -13.32 -13.01 3.90
C ARG A 12 -13.01 -11.74 3.10
N ALA A 13 -11.83 -11.68 2.49
CA ALA A 13 -11.46 -10.56 1.62
C ALA A 13 -12.44 -10.42 0.45
N CYS A 14 -12.83 -9.20 0.14
CA CYS A 14 -13.67 -8.88 -1.01
C CYS A 14 -13.21 -7.58 -1.69
N MET A 15 -13.41 -7.50 -3.00
CA MET A 15 -13.22 -6.26 -3.75
C MET A 15 -14.45 -5.38 -3.59
N VAL A 16 -14.24 -4.10 -3.30
CA VAL A 16 -15.33 -3.12 -3.17
C VAL A 16 -15.82 -2.73 -4.56
N ASP A 17 -17.13 -2.84 -4.81
CA ASP A 17 -17.73 -2.26 -6.01
C ASP A 17 -17.63 -0.72 -5.97
N VAL A 18 -16.90 -0.16 -6.94
CA VAL A 18 -16.68 1.29 -7.09
C VAL A 18 -17.38 1.86 -8.32
N SER A 19 -18.19 1.08 -9.03
CA SER A 19 -18.81 1.47 -10.30
C SER A 19 -19.72 2.70 -10.20
N LYS A 20 -20.27 2.96 -9.01
CA LYS A 20 -21.13 4.12 -8.72
C LYS A 20 -20.34 5.40 -8.40
N LYS A 21 -19.02 5.34 -8.29
CA LYS A 21 -18.20 6.51 -7.95
C LYS A 21 -17.92 7.32 -9.22
N THR A 22 -18.07 8.64 -9.13
CA THR A 22 -17.66 9.55 -10.20
C THR A 22 -16.15 9.45 -10.43
N SER A 23 -15.75 9.37 -11.70
CA SER A 23 -14.33 9.40 -12.06
C SER A 23 -13.73 10.78 -11.74
N THR A 24 -12.57 10.78 -11.10
CA THR A 24 -11.79 11.98 -10.76
C THR A 24 -10.31 11.65 -10.93
N ALA A 25 -9.49 12.61 -11.34
CA ALA A 25 -8.03 12.43 -11.30
C ALA A 25 -7.57 12.18 -9.87
N ARG A 26 -6.77 11.13 -9.66
CA ARG A 26 -6.24 10.73 -8.35
C ARG A 26 -4.79 10.31 -8.53
N GLU A 27 -3.93 10.85 -7.69
CA GLU A 27 -2.51 10.51 -7.63
C GLU A 27 -2.13 10.21 -6.18
N ALA A 28 -1.21 9.27 -6.00
CA ALA A 28 -0.62 8.96 -4.71
C ALA A 28 0.86 8.64 -4.88
N ILE A 29 1.69 9.18 -4.00
CA ILE A 29 3.13 8.93 -3.94
C ILE A 29 3.41 8.12 -2.67
N ALA A 30 4.15 7.02 -2.80
CA ALA A 30 4.59 6.20 -1.68
C ALA A 30 6.12 6.24 -1.56
N MET A 31 6.62 6.14 -0.33
CA MET A 31 8.05 6.07 -0.01
C MET A 31 8.26 4.94 1.01
N GLY A 32 9.43 4.30 0.94
CA GLY A 32 9.86 3.31 1.92
C GLY A 32 11.35 3.46 2.22
N THR A 33 11.76 2.99 3.40
CA THR A 33 13.15 2.99 3.83
C THR A 33 13.58 1.59 4.21
N VAL A 34 14.79 1.18 3.81
CA VAL A 34 15.39 -0.08 4.21
C VAL A 34 16.50 0.19 5.20
N HIS A 35 16.36 -0.29 6.43
CA HIS A 35 17.43 -0.27 7.41
C HIS A 35 18.36 -1.47 7.20
N MET A 36 19.66 -1.19 7.13
CA MET A 36 20.68 -2.23 6.93
C MET A 36 21.97 -1.88 7.66
N LYS A 37 22.87 -2.85 7.77
CA LYS A 37 24.20 -2.66 8.35
C LYS A 37 25.05 -1.76 7.45
N LYS A 38 26.00 -1.03 8.05
CA LYS A 38 26.93 -0.15 7.30
C LYS A 38 27.70 -0.93 6.23
N GLN A 39 28.15 -2.14 6.53
CA GLN A 39 28.87 -2.99 5.58
C GLN A 39 28.00 -3.32 4.35
N THR A 40 26.72 -3.61 4.56
CA THR A 40 25.77 -3.89 3.47
C THR A 40 25.55 -2.67 2.59
N LEU A 41 25.41 -1.49 3.21
CA LEU A 41 25.32 -0.23 2.46
C LEU A 41 26.59 0.02 1.64
N SER A 42 27.77 -0.16 2.25
CA SER A 42 29.06 0.02 1.56
C SER A 42 29.21 -0.87 0.32
N LEU A 43 28.65 -2.07 0.32
CA LEU A 43 28.68 -2.95 -0.86
C LEU A 43 27.85 -2.42 -2.04
N ILE A 44 26.77 -1.68 -1.77
CA ILE A 44 25.83 -1.19 -2.81
C ILE A 44 26.02 0.29 -3.17
N THR A 45 26.85 1.04 -2.44
CA THR A 45 27.08 2.47 -2.67
C THR A 45 28.40 2.80 -3.36
N ASN A 46 29.21 1.82 -3.76
CA ASN A 46 30.48 2.09 -4.45
C ASN A 46 30.19 2.72 -5.83
N LYS A 47 30.66 3.96 -5.99
CA LYS A 47 30.74 4.70 -7.26
C LYS A 47 32.10 4.47 -7.91
#